data_AF-A0A6P3GFH4-F1
#
_entry.id   AF-A0A6P3GFH4-F1
#
_cell.length_a   1.000
_cell.length_b   1.000
_cell.length_c   1.000
_cell.angle_alpha   90.00
_cell.angle_beta   90.00
_cell.angle_gamma   90.00
#
_symmetry.space_group_name_H-M   'P 1'
#
loop_
_entity.id
_entity.type
_entity.pdbx_description
1 polymer ?
#
loop_
_entity_poly.entity_id
_entity_poly.type
_entity_poly.pdbx_seq_one_letter_code
_entity_poly.pdbx_strand_id
1 'polypeptide(L)'
;MAESPGCCSVWARCFHCLYSCHWKKCPRDRMQTNKCECVWFGLLFLTFLLSLGWLYVVLILLNDLHNFNEFLFQRWGHWMDWSPAFLLVISLLVTYASLLLLLALLLWLYGQPLCLHTVHKVLLLLIIFLVAAGLVGLEVQWQEEWHSLRLSLQATAPFLHIGAAAGITLLAWPVADTFYHIHRRGPKILLLLLYFGATLGIYLAPLFISSACIMEPKDLPHKPKLIGHRGAPMLAPENTL
;
A
#
# COMPACT_ATOMS: atom_id res chain seq x y z
N MET A 1 34.04 -9.14 -33.58
CA MET A 1 33.52 -7.80 -33.28
C MET A 1 33.46 -7.68 -31.77
N ALA A 2 34.28 -6.79 -31.20
CA ALA A 2 34.34 -6.59 -29.76
C ALA A 2 33.07 -5.87 -29.29
N GLU A 3 32.25 -6.55 -28.48
CA GLU A 3 31.17 -5.87 -27.75
C GLU A 3 31.79 -4.94 -26.72
N SER A 4 31.41 -3.66 -26.79
CA SER A 4 31.82 -2.65 -25.83
C SER A 4 31.28 -2.97 -24.44
N PRO A 5 32.03 -2.70 -23.36
CA PRO A 5 31.53 -2.89 -22.01
C PRO A 5 30.44 -1.84 -21.76
N GLY A 6 29.19 -2.29 -21.69
CA GLY A 6 28.02 -1.44 -21.42
C GLY A 6 28.26 -0.54 -20.21
N CYS A 7 28.42 0.75 -20.46
CA CYS A 7 28.54 1.76 -19.43
C CYS A 7 27.19 1.83 -18.69
N CYS A 8 27.13 1.31 -17.46
CA CYS A 8 25.98 1.52 -16.58
C CYS A 8 25.70 3.03 -16.50
N SER A 9 24.49 3.46 -16.92
CA SER A 9 24.12 4.88 -16.91
C SER A 9 24.31 5.47 -15.51
N VAL A 10 24.73 6.74 -15.43
CA VAL A 10 24.96 7.46 -14.17
C VAL A 10 23.72 7.38 -13.26
N TRP A 11 22.54 7.40 -13.87
CA TRP A 11 21.23 7.25 -13.23
C TRP A 11 21.04 5.89 -12.56
N ALA A 12 21.32 4.79 -13.25
CA ALA A 12 21.21 3.45 -12.67
C ALA A 12 22.15 3.28 -11.47
N ARG A 13 23.33 3.90 -11.52
CA ARG A 13 24.28 3.90 -10.39
C ARG A 13 23.74 4.72 -9.20
N CYS A 14 23.16 5.89 -9.44
CA CYS A 14 22.54 6.71 -8.38
C CYS A 14 21.37 5.97 -7.71
N PHE A 15 20.51 5.33 -8.50
CA PHE A 15 19.38 4.55 -7.99
C PHE A 15 19.83 3.36 -7.15
N HIS A 16 20.87 2.64 -7.61
CA HIS A 16 21.43 1.53 -6.83
C HIS A 16 22.04 2.02 -5.51
N CYS A 17 22.70 3.18 -5.50
CA CYS A 17 23.23 3.77 -4.27
C CYS A 17 22.14 4.10 -3.25
N LEU A 18 21.01 4.66 -3.70
CA LEU A 18 19.87 4.96 -2.82
C LEU A 18 19.21 3.71 -2.25
N TYR A 19 19.12 2.62 -3.03
CA TYR A 19 18.45 1.37 -2.62
C TYR A 19 19.33 0.45 -1.75
N SER A 20 20.62 0.38 -2.08
CA SER A 20 21.60 -0.49 -1.42
C SER A 20 22.41 0.22 -0.34
N CYS A 21 22.34 1.55 -0.25
CA CYS A 21 23.17 2.41 0.62
C CYS A 21 24.68 2.18 0.49
N HIS A 22 25.16 1.54 -0.60
CA HIS A 22 26.58 1.30 -0.84
C HIS A 22 27.12 2.20 -1.97
N TRP A 23 28.20 2.92 -1.69
CA TRP A 23 28.91 3.78 -2.65
C TRP A 23 30.09 3.10 -3.35
N LYS A 24 30.47 1.86 -2.99
CA LYS A 24 31.59 1.14 -3.59
C LYS A 24 31.15 0.13 -4.66
N LYS A 25 32.01 -0.02 -5.68
CA LYS A 25 31.84 -0.73 -6.97
C LYS A 25 30.95 -1.98 -6.94
N CYS A 26 30.12 -2.10 -7.97
CA CYS A 26 29.36 -3.30 -8.31
C CYS A 26 30.25 -4.55 -8.29
N PRO A 27 29.87 -5.63 -7.58
CA PRO A 27 30.38 -6.95 -7.92
C PRO A 27 29.97 -7.22 -9.37
N ARG A 28 30.98 -7.46 -10.22
CA ARG A 28 30.83 -7.64 -11.66
C ARG A 28 30.29 -9.02 -12.04
N ASP A 29 30.07 -9.89 -11.06
CA ASP A 29 29.47 -11.18 -11.30
C ASP A 29 27.96 -11.06 -11.28
N ARG A 30 27.31 -11.69 -12.27
CA ARG A 30 25.89 -12.05 -12.27
C ARG A 30 25.61 -12.86 -11.00
N MET A 31 25.46 -12.17 -9.88
CA MET A 31 25.12 -12.80 -8.62
C MET A 31 23.67 -13.23 -8.77
N GLN A 32 23.47 -14.55 -8.81
CA GLN A 32 22.16 -15.18 -8.83
C GLN A 32 21.24 -14.45 -7.86
N THR A 33 20.05 -14.05 -8.31
CA THR A 33 19.00 -13.52 -7.46
C THR A 33 18.79 -14.50 -6.32
N ASN A 34 19.36 -14.18 -5.16
CA ASN A 34 19.28 -15.05 -4.01
C ASN A 34 17.80 -15.08 -3.60
N LYS A 35 17.24 -16.26 -3.27
CA LYS A 35 15.82 -16.40 -2.92
C LYS A 35 15.38 -15.37 -1.86
N CYS A 36 16.31 -14.96 -1.01
CA CYS A 36 16.14 -13.94 0.02
C CYS A 36 15.73 -12.56 -0.55
N GLU A 37 16.33 -12.07 -1.63
CA GLU A 37 16.02 -10.72 -2.16
C GLU A 37 14.63 -10.66 -2.82
N CYS A 38 14.15 -11.77 -3.39
CA CYS A 38 12.77 -11.87 -3.88
C CYS A 38 11.76 -11.81 -2.73
N VAL A 39 12.07 -12.43 -1.58
CA VAL A 39 11.24 -12.32 -0.36
C VAL A 39 11.21 -10.89 0.15
N TRP A 40 12.34 -10.18 0.16
CA TRP A 40 12.39 -8.78 0.59
C TRP A 40 11.65 -7.84 -0.36
N PHE A 41 11.72 -8.07 -1.67
CA PHE A 41 10.91 -7.33 -2.64
C PHE A 41 9.41 -7.58 -2.44
N GLY A 42 9.01 -8.84 -2.22
CA GLY A 42 7.62 -9.19 -1.89
C GLY A 42 7.16 -8.53 -0.58
N LEU A 43 8.02 -8.50 0.44
CA LEU A 43 7.75 -7.84 1.71
C LEU A 43 7.63 -6.32 1.55
N LEU A 44 8.47 -5.69 0.72
CA LEU A 44 8.38 -4.27 0.38
C LEU A 44 7.03 -3.95 -0.29
N PHE A 45 6.62 -4.76 -1.27
CA PHE A 45 5.31 -4.61 -1.92
C PHE A 45 4.16 -4.76 -0.92
N LEU A 46 4.21 -5.77 -0.05
CA LEU A 46 3.23 -5.95 1.03
C LEU A 46 3.20 -4.76 1.99
N THR A 47 4.37 -4.25 2.39
CA THR A 47 4.49 -3.09 3.29
C THR A 47 3.87 -1.84 2.66
N PHE A 48 4.11 -1.62 1.37
CA PHE A 48 3.48 -0.53 0.62
C PHE A 48 1.94 -0.65 0.66
N LEU A 49 1.39 -1.82 0.33
CA LEU A 49 -0.06 -2.05 0.36
C LEU A 49 -0.66 -1.87 1.77
N LEU A 50 -0.02 -2.40 2.80
CA LEU A 50 -0.45 -2.25 4.19
C LEU A 50 -0.43 -0.78 4.62
N SER A 51 0.64 -0.04 4.28
CA SER A 51 0.74 1.38 4.60
C SER A 51 -0.29 2.23 3.86
N LEU A 52 -0.59 1.91 2.60
CA LEU A 52 -1.63 2.58 1.81
C LEU A 52 -3.02 2.31 2.40
N GLY A 53 -3.29 1.05 2.79
CA GLY A 53 -4.51 0.67 3.48
C GLY A 53 -4.66 1.38 4.84
N TRP A 54 -3.57 1.50 5.59
CA TRP A 54 -3.56 2.24 6.86
C TRP A 54 -3.83 3.73 6.66
N LEU A 55 -3.21 4.36 5.67
CA LEU A 55 -3.51 5.75 5.32
C LEU A 55 -4.98 5.91 4.92
N TYR A 56 -5.53 5.01 4.12
CA TYR A 56 -6.95 5.01 3.78
C TYR A 56 -7.83 4.95 5.02
N VAL A 57 -7.57 4.00 5.93
CA VAL A 57 -8.29 3.87 7.20
C VAL A 57 -8.26 5.18 7.98
N VAL A 58 -7.07 5.78 8.16
CA VAL A 58 -6.93 7.02 8.92
C VAL A 58 -7.59 8.22 8.24
N LEU A 59 -7.60 8.28 6.91
CA LEU A 59 -8.33 9.32 6.17
C LEU A 59 -9.84 9.22 6.38
N ILE A 60 -10.40 8.00 6.43
CA ILE A 60 -11.82 7.80 6.73
C ILE A 60 -12.13 8.16 8.19
N LEU A 61 -11.23 7.81 9.11
CA LEU A 61 -11.37 8.11 10.54
C LEU A 61 -10.92 9.53 10.92
N LEU A 62 -10.60 10.38 9.95
CA LEU A 62 -10.12 11.73 10.24
C LEU A 62 -11.15 12.55 11.01
N ASN A 63 -12.44 12.33 10.72
CA ASN A 63 -13.53 13.00 11.42
C ASN A 63 -13.65 12.56 12.89
N ASP A 64 -13.31 11.31 13.18
CA ASP A 64 -13.40 10.70 14.52
C ASP A 64 -12.08 10.77 15.31
N LEU A 65 -11.03 11.32 14.70
CA LEU A 65 -9.72 11.54 15.32
C LEU A 65 -9.79 12.53 16.51
N HIS A 66 -10.89 13.29 16.62
CA HIS A 66 -11.19 14.07 17.82
C HIS A 66 -11.38 13.18 19.07
N ASN A 67 -12.05 12.02 18.94
CA ASN A 67 -12.22 11.07 20.04
C ASN A 67 -10.86 10.51 20.49
N PHE A 68 -9.97 10.29 19.53
CA PHE A 68 -8.58 9.92 19.81
C PHE A 68 -7.82 11.02 20.55
N ASN A 69 -7.97 12.28 20.16
CA ASN A 69 -7.37 13.41 20.88
C ASN A 69 -7.91 13.54 22.31
N GLU A 70 -9.21 13.33 22.50
CA GLU A 70 -9.83 13.33 23.84
C GLU A 70 -9.29 12.19 24.71
N PHE A 71 -9.13 10.99 24.14
CA PHE A 71 -8.48 9.87 24.84
C PHE A 71 -7.04 10.21 25.27
N LEU A 72 -6.23 10.81 24.38
CA LEU A 72 -4.86 11.24 24.71
C LEU A 72 -4.86 12.34 25.78
N PHE A 73 -5.81 13.27 25.71
CA PHE A 73 -5.97 14.31 26.72
C PHE A 73 -6.25 13.72 28.09
N GLN A 74 -7.18 12.76 28.20
CA GLN A 74 -7.49 12.10 29.46
C GLN A 74 -6.27 11.36 30.05
N ARG A 75 -5.37 10.86 29.18
CA ARG A 75 -4.17 10.13 29.62
C ARG A 75 -3.00 11.03 29.99
N TRP A 76 -2.77 12.11 29.25
CA TRP A 76 -1.61 13.00 29.43
C TRP A 76 -1.93 14.30 30.19
N GLY A 77 -3.20 14.67 30.31
CA GLY A 77 -3.65 15.88 31.01
C GLY A 77 -3.39 17.19 30.24
N HIS A 78 -2.82 17.13 29.04
CA HIS A 78 -2.55 18.29 28.19
C HIS A 78 -3.28 18.17 26.85
N TRP A 79 -4.11 19.15 26.51
CA TRP A 79 -4.85 19.15 25.25
C TRP A 79 -3.93 19.54 24.10
N MET A 80 -3.82 18.68 23.10
CA MET A 80 -3.06 18.93 21.88
C MET A 80 -3.79 18.24 20.73
N ASP A 81 -3.87 18.90 19.58
CA ASP A 81 -4.44 18.28 18.38
C ASP A 81 -3.38 17.38 17.73
N TRP A 82 -3.46 16.07 18.02
CA TRP A 82 -2.52 15.07 17.48
C TRP A 82 -2.85 14.65 16.05
N SER A 83 -4.01 15.06 15.53
CA SER A 83 -4.50 14.75 14.19
C SER A 83 -3.48 15.06 13.08
N PRO A 84 -2.97 16.31 12.95
CA PRO A 84 -2.01 16.64 11.90
C PRO A 84 -0.69 15.88 12.09
N ALA A 85 -0.21 15.71 13.32
CA ALA A 85 1.03 14.98 13.58
C ALA A 85 0.92 13.51 13.15
N PHE A 86 -0.20 12.86 13.48
CA PHE A 86 -0.46 11.48 13.11
C PHE A 86 -0.58 11.29 11.60
N LEU A 87 -1.33 12.17 10.92
CA LEU A 87 -1.42 12.18 9.46
C LEU A 87 -0.07 12.40 8.78
N LEU A 88 0.75 13.32 9.29
CA LEU A 88 2.09 13.57 8.77
C LEU A 88 2.97 12.34 8.89
N VAL A 89 2.99 11.68 10.05
CA VAL A 89 3.77 10.46 10.27
C VAL A 89 3.36 9.37 9.30
N ILE A 90 2.05 9.09 9.16
CA ILE A 90 1.58 8.04 8.26
C ILE A 90 1.89 8.38 6.80
N SER A 91 1.70 9.64 6.40
CA SER A 91 2.04 10.10 5.05
C SER A 91 3.53 9.93 4.75
N LEU A 92 4.41 10.21 5.73
CA LEU A 92 5.85 9.96 5.61
C LEU A 92 6.17 8.46 5.45
N LEU A 93 5.50 7.58 6.19
CA LEU A 93 5.70 6.13 6.06
C LEU A 93 5.27 5.62 4.68
N VAL A 94 4.10 6.06 4.18
CA VAL A 94 3.59 5.68 2.86
C VAL A 94 4.50 6.22 1.75
N THR A 95 4.89 7.49 1.82
CA THR A 95 5.79 8.09 0.81
C THR A 95 7.14 7.40 0.80
N TYR A 96 7.70 7.08 1.97
CA TYR A 96 8.92 6.29 2.07
C TYR A 96 8.79 4.91 1.40
N ALA A 97 7.74 4.15 1.70
CA ALA A 97 7.51 2.84 1.09
C ALA A 97 7.30 2.95 -0.42
N SER A 98 6.58 3.97 -0.88
CA SER A 98 6.32 4.26 -2.29
C SER A 98 7.61 4.58 -3.06
N LEU A 99 8.46 5.45 -2.49
CA LEU A 99 9.75 5.80 -3.09
C LEU A 99 10.67 4.59 -3.20
N LEU A 100 10.71 3.75 -2.16
CA LEU A 100 11.52 2.54 -2.15
C LEU A 100 11.01 1.49 -3.16
N LEU A 101 9.69 1.34 -3.30
CA LEU A 101 9.07 0.49 -4.32
C LEU A 101 9.31 1.02 -5.73
N LEU A 102 9.16 2.32 -5.96
CA LEU A 102 9.46 2.96 -7.24
C LEU A 102 10.92 2.72 -7.62
N LEU A 103 11.84 2.90 -6.67
CA LEU A 103 13.26 2.66 -6.87
C LEU A 103 13.55 1.21 -7.25
N ALA A 104 12.88 0.26 -6.59
CA ALA A 104 12.97 -1.16 -6.91
C ALA A 104 12.46 -1.46 -8.33
N LEU A 105 11.33 -0.87 -8.73
CA LEU A 105 10.78 -1.02 -10.08
C LEU A 105 11.71 -0.42 -11.14
N LEU A 106 12.28 0.76 -10.89
CA LEU A 106 13.26 1.37 -11.80
C LEU A 106 14.51 0.50 -11.94
N LEU A 107 15.07 -0.01 -10.83
CA LEU A 107 16.22 -0.91 -10.85
C LEU A 107 15.91 -2.21 -11.61
N TRP A 108 14.69 -2.73 -11.46
CA TRP A 108 14.20 -3.86 -12.24
C TRP A 108 14.22 -3.56 -13.74
N LEU A 109 13.65 -2.42 -14.16
CA LEU A 109 13.60 -2.00 -15.56
C LEU A 109 15.00 -1.83 -16.18
N TYR A 110 16.00 -1.43 -15.38
CA TYR A 110 17.41 -1.33 -15.80
C TYR A 110 18.19 -2.66 -15.71
N GLY A 111 17.54 -3.77 -15.32
CA GLY A 111 18.17 -5.08 -15.17
C GLY A 111 19.24 -5.15 -14.08
N GLN A 112 19.17 -4.26 -13.07
CA GLN A 112 20.11 -4.22 -11.95
C GLN A 112 19.66 -5.15 -10.81
N PRO A 113 20.60 -5.70 -10.03
CA PRO A 113 20.24 -6.52 -8.87
C PRO A 113 19.52 -5.68 -7.81
N LEU A 114 18.42 -6.23 -7.28
CA LEU A 114 17.72 -5.69 -6.12
C LEU A 114 18.46 -6.15 -4.86
N CYS A 115 19.31 -5.29 -4.32
CA CYS A 115 20.02 -5.52 -3.06
C CYS A 115 19.51 -4.53 -2.02
N LEU A 116 18.56 -4.96 -1.18
CA LEU A 116 17.96 -4.07 -0.19
C LEU A 116 18.88 -3.96 1.04
N HIS A 117 19.26 -2.72 1.39
CA HIS A 117 20.10 -2.48 2.56
C HIS A 117 19.43 -2.87 3.88
N THR A 118 20.22 -3.25 4.89
CA THR A 118 19.72 -3.67 6.21
C THR A 118 18.90 -2.57 6.92
N VAL A 119 19.25 -1.30 6.74
CA VAL A 119 18.47 -0.18 7.31
C VAL A 119 17.05 -0.15 6.73
N HIS A 120 16.90 -0.30 5.41
CA HIS A 120 15.59 -0.37 4.78
C HIS A 120 14.83 -1.61 5.24
N LYS A 121 15.50 -2.76 5.41
CA LYS A 121 14.89 -3.99 5.95
C LYS A 121 14.31 -3.77 7.35
N VAL A 122 15.06 -3.13 8.24
CA VAL A 122 14.59 -2.79 9.60
C VAL A 122 13.42 -1.80 9.55
N LEU A 123 13.50 -0.78 8.70
CA LEU A 123 12.43 0.22 8.58
C LEU A 123 11.14 -0.37 8.00
N LEU A 124 11.23 -1.32 7.06
CA LEU A 124 10.05 -2.05 6.57
C LEU A 124 9.37 -2.86 7.68
N LEU A 125 10.16 -3.58 8.49
CA LEU A 125 9.62 -4.32 9.64
C LEU A 125 8.98 -3.38 10.67
N LEU A 126 9.58 -2.21 10.91
CA LEU A 126 9.01 -1.19 11.78
C LEU A 126 7.68 -0.67 11.24
N ILE A 127 7.56 -0.40 9.93
CA ILE A 127 6.30 0.03 9.32
C ILE A 127 5.21 -1.03 9.50
N ILE A 128 5.53 -2.30 9.20
CA ILE A 128 4.58 -3.41 9.39
C ILE A 128 4.13 -3.49 10.85
N PHE A 129 5.06 -3.38 11.79
CA PHE A 129 4.75 -3.40 13.22
C PHE A 129 3.84 -2.23 13.62
N LEU A 130 4.13 -1.00 13.18
CA LEU A 130 3.32 0.17 13.47
C LEU A 130 1.90 0.06 12.90
N VAL A 131 1.77 -0.41 11.66
CA VAL A 131 0.46 -0.64 11.02
C VAL A 131 -0.31 -1.72 11.76
N ALA A 132 0.33 -2.83 12.12
CA ALA A 132 -0.30 -3.91 12.88
C ALA A 132 -0.75 -3.44 14.26
N ALA A 133 0.09 -2.67 14.98
CA ALA A 133 -0.27 -2.08 16.27
C ALA A 133 -1.45 -1.10 16.14
N GLY A 134 -1.49 -0.30 15.07
CA GLY A 134 -2.60 0.59 14.76
C GLY A 134 -3.91 -0.16 14.52
N LEU A 135 -3.88 -1.23 13.70
CA LEU A 135 -5.05 -2.07 13.43
C LEU A 135 -5.55 -2.77 14.70
N VAL A 136 -4.65 -3.31 15.52
CA VAL A 136 -5.00 -3.90 16.83
C VAL A 136 -5.57 -2.83 17.78
N GLY A 137 -5.04 -1.61 17.75
CA GLY A 137 -5.56 -0.50 18.54
C GLY A 137 -7.00 -0.14 18.16
N LEU A 138 -7.30 -0.06 16.85
CA LEU A 138 -8.67 0.12 16.36
C LEU A 138 -9.58 -1.02 16.80
N GLU A 139 -9.13 -2.26 16.67
CA GLU A 139 -9.87 -3.44 17.09
C GLU A 139 -10.16 -3.45 18.60
N VAL A 140 -9.22 -3.04 19.46
CA VAL A 140 -9.45 -3.13 20.91
C VAL A 140 -10.28 -1.96 21.43
N GLN A 141 -10.04 -0.76 20.90
CA GLN A 141 -10.54 0.47 21.52
C GLN A 141 -11.69 1.12 20.74
N TRP A 142 -11.77 0.90 19.42
CA TRP A 142 -12.67 1.62 18.50
C TRP A 142 -13.35 0.67 17.49
N GLN A 143 -13.91 -0.43 17.97
CA GLN A 143 -14.62 -1.42 17.13
C GLN A 143 -15.72 -0.82 16.25
N GLU A 144 -16.44 0.17 16.76
CA GLU A 144 -17.56 0.80 16.04
C GLU A 144 -17.11 1.45 14.72
N GLU A 145 -15.85 1.88 14.65
CA GLU A 145 -15.27 2.54 13.47
C GLU A 145 -15.13 1.60 12.26
N TRP A 146 -15.11 0.28 12.48
CA TRP A 146 -15.14 -0.70 11.40
C TRP A 146 -16.41 -0.60 10.55
N HIS A 147 -17.53 -0.15 11.14
CA HIS A 147 -18.76 0.05 10.38
C HIS A 147 -18.60 1.21 9.37
N SER A 148 -18.02 2.33 9.81
CA SER A 148 -17.68 3.48 8.96
C SER A 148 -16.71 3.08 7.84
N LEU A 149 -15.68 2.31 8.17
CA LEU A 149 -14.72 1.78 7.19
C LEU A 149 -15.39 0.88 6.15
N ARG A 150 -16.28 -0.02 6.58
CA ARG A 150 -17.00 -0.92 5.66
C ARG A 150 -17.89 -0.15 4.70
N LEU A 151 -18.63 0.83 5.19
CA LEU A 151 -19.49 1.68 4.37
C LEU A 151 -18.67 2.49 3.36
N SER A 152 -17.54 3.04 3.79
CA SER A 152 -16.62 3.76 2.92
C SER A 152 -16.01 2.85 1.84
N LEU A 153 -15.61 1.62 2.20
CA LEU A 153 -15.11 0.65 1.23
C LEU A 153 -16.18 0.27 0.22
N GLN A 154 -17.43 0.13 0.64
CA GLN A 154 -18.55 -0.16 -0.26
C GLN A 154 -18.79 0.98 -1.27
N ALA A 155 -18.69 2.24 -0.82
CA ALA A 155 -18.79 3.41 -1.69
C ALA A 155 -17.58 3.54 -2.64
N THR A 156 -16.38 3.26 -2.15
CA THR A 156 -15.13 3.43 -2.91
C THR A 156 -14.73 2.20 -3.75
N ALA A 157 -15.38 1.06 -3.56
CA ALA A 157 -15.06 -0.21 -4.23
C ALA A 157 -14.95 -0.12 -5.76
N PRO A 158 -15.86 0.56 -6.49
CA PRO A 158 -15.73 0.71 -7.95
C PRO A 158 -14.45 1.44 -8.37
N PHE A 159 -14.06 2.48 -7.63
CA PHE A 159 -12.84 3.25 -7.91
C PHE A 159 -11.59 2.45 -7.57
N LEU A 160 -11.59 1.73 -6.44
CA LEU A 160 -10.52 0.82 -6.07
C LEU A 160 -10.35 -0.30 -7.11
N HIS A 161 -11.46 -0.80 -7.67
CA HIS A 161 -11.44 -1.80 -8.74
C HIS A 161 -10.78 -1.29 -10.01
N ILE A 162 -11.13 -0.08 -10.48
CA ILE A 162 -10.48 0.55 -11.64
C ILE A 162 -8.97 0.71 -11.39
N GLY A 163 -8.59 1.18 -10.20
CA GLY A 163 -7.19 1.29 -9.80
C GLY A 163 -6.45 -0.06 -9.80
N ALA A 164 -7.09 -1.11 -9.27
CA ALA A 164 -6.52 -2.46 -9.27
C ALA A 164 -6.38 -3.03 -10.69
N ALA A 165 -7.36 -2.80 -11.57
CA ALA A 165 -7.30 -3.20 -12.97
C ALA A 165 -6.17 -2.47 -13.74
N ALA A 166 -5.99 -1.16 -13.51
CA ALA A 166 -4.85 -0.42 -14.03
C ALA A 166 -3.52 -0.93 -13.46
N GLY A 167 -3.46 -1.26 -12.17
CA GLY A 167 -2.27 -1.82 -11.53
C GLY A 167 -1.86 -3.18 -12.11
N ILE A 168 -2.80 -4.12 -12.22
CA ILE A 168 -2.49 -5.47 -12.73
C ILE A 168 -2.06 -5.44 -14.20
N THR A 169 -2.66 -4.55 -15.01
CA THR A 169 -2.27 -4.38 -16.41
C THR A 169 -0.87 -3.79 -16.56
N LEU A 170 -0.49 -2.81 -15.73
CA LEU A 170 0.89 -2.28 -15.70
C LEU A 170 1.92 -3.33 -15.26
N LEU A 171 1.55 -4.23 -14.34
CA LEU A 171 2.41 -5.31 -13.86
C LEU A 171 2.59 -6.44 -14.88
N ALA A 172 1.81 -6.50 -15.96
CA ALA A 172 1.89 -7.55 -16.97
C ALA A 172 3.29 -7.67 -17.59
N TRP A 173 3.92 -6.53 -17.93
CA TRP A 173 5.23 -6.51 -18.56
C TRP A 173 6.36 -6.98 -17.62
N PRO A 174 6.51 -6.43 -16.38
CA PRO A 174 7.46 -6.94 -15.40
C PRO A 174 7.28 -8.45 -15.10
N VAL A 175 6.04 -8.94 -15.04
CA VAL A 175 5.76 -10.36 -14.80
C VAL A 175 6.21 -11.21 -15.99
N ALA A 176 5.94 -10.78 -17.22
CA ALA A 176 6.40 -11.47 -18.43
C ALA A 176 7.93 -11.52 -18.49
N ASP A 177 8.61 -10.41 -18.21
CA ASP A 177 10.06 -10.32 -18.14
C ASP A 177 10.65 -11.28 -17.09
N THR A 178 10.07 -11.28 -15.88
CA THR A 178 10.43 -12.21 -14.81
C THR A 178 10.26 -13.68 -15.23
N PHE A 179 9.16 -13.98 -15.94
CA PHE A 179 8.83 -15.33 -16.41
C PHE A 179 9.85 -15.89 -17.41
N TYR A 180 10.43 -15.03 -18.26
CA TYR A 180 11.49 -15.43 -19.20
C TYR A 180 12.84 -15.64 -18.52
N HIS A 181 13.15 -14.87 -17.48
CA HIS A 181 14.41 -14.98 -16.75
C HIS A 181 14.44 -16.16 -15.74
N ILE A 182 13.28 -16.60 -15.24
CA ILE A 182 13.20 -17.75 -14.33
C ILE A 182 13.41 -19.06 -15.10
N HIS A 183 14.50 -19.75 -14.78
CA HIS A 183 14.84 -21.05 -15.38
C HIS A 183 14.18 -22.25 -14.66
N ARG A 184 13.87 -22.12 -13.36
CA ARG A 184 13.30 -23.23 -12.57
C ARG A 184 11.78 -23.31 -12.76
N ARG A 185 11.25 -24.51 -13.02
CA ARG A 185 9.81 -24.75 -13.25
C ARG A 185 8.93 -24.31 -12.07
N GLY A 186 9.31 -24.62 -10.82
CA GLY A 186 8.52 -24.30 -9.62
C GLY A 186 8.16 -22.81 -9.47
N PRO A 187 9.13 -21.89 -9.31
CA PRO A 187 8.86 -20.45 -9.18
C PRO A 187 8.19 -19.86 -10.42
N LYS A 188 8.44 -20.40 -11.60
CA LYS A 188 7.79 -19.99 -12.85
C LYS A 188 6.29 -20.29 -12.83
N ILE A 189 5.90 -21.50 -12.39
CA ILE A 189 4.50 -21.89 -12.21
C ILE A 189 3.86 -21.05 -11.10
N LEU A 190 4.56 -20.85 -9.97
CA LEU A 190 4.05 -20.03 -8.86
C LEU A 190 3.76 -18.59 -9.29
N LEU A 191 4.70 -17.94 -10.00
CA LEU A 191 4.52 -16.58 -10.53
C LEU A 191 3.28 -16.50 -11.42
N LEU A 192 3.13 -17.47 -12.33
CA LEU A 192 2.03 -17.51 -13.28
C LEU A 192 0.69 -17.74 -12.57
N LEU A 193 0.64 -18.66 -11.61
CA LEU A 193 -0.55 -18.90 -10.78
C LEU A 193 -0.95 -17.67 -9.97
N LEU A 194 0.02 -16.99 -9.33
CA LEU A 194 -0.24 -15.77 -8.56
C LEU A 194 -0.77 -14.65 -9.46
N TYR A 195 -0.15 -14.43 -10.61
CA TYR A 195 -0.56 -13.39 -11.54
C TYR A 195 -1.95 -13.68 -12.11
N PHE A 196 -2.18 -14.86 -12.71
CA PHE A 196 -3.49 -15.21 -13.25
C PHE A 196 -4.58 -15.26 -12.18
N GLY A 197 -4.27 -15.76 -10.98
CA GLY A 197 -5.19 -15.76 -9.85
C GLY A 197 -5.59 -14.34 -9.43
N ALA A 198 -4.62 -13.42 -9.32
CA ALA A 198 -4.90 -12.02 -9.02
C ALA A 198 -5.70 -11.34 -10.14
N THR A 199 -5.32 -11.55 -11.40
CA THR A 199 -6.03 -11.02 -12.57
C THR A 199 -7.47 -11.51 -12.62
N LEU A 200 -7.70 -12.81 -12.42
CA LEU A 200 -9.04 -13.39 -12.38
C LEU A 200 -9.86 -12.81 -11.23
N GLY A 201 -9.28 -12.73 -10.03
CA GLY A 201 -9.94 -12.13 -8.87
C GLY A 201 -10.35 -10.68 -9.11
N ILE A 202 -9.46 -9.86 -9.68
CA ILE A 202 -9.74 -8.47 -10.01
C ILE A 202 -10.86 -8.38 -11.07
N TYR A 203 -10.82 -9.17 -12.15
CA TYR A 203 -11.87 -9.10 -13.17
C TYR A 203 -13.21 -9.68 -12.73
N LEU A 204 -13.24 -10.59 -11.76
CA LEU A 204 -14.48 -11.11 -11.16
C LEU A 204 -15.02 -10.22 -10.03
N ALA A 205 -14.18 -9.35 -9.43
CA ALA A 205 -14.58 -8.47 -8.33
C ALA A 205 -15.87 -7.66 -8.59
N PRO A 206 -16.15 -7.11 -9.80
CA PRO A 206 -17.39 -6.38 -10.06
C PRO A 206 -18.67 -7.16 -9.78
N LEU A 207 -18.63 -8.50 -9.87
CA LEU A 207 -19.78 -9.36 -9.55
C LEU A 207 -20.12 -9.35 -8.05
N PHE A 208 -19.16 -8.99 -7.21
CA PHE A 208 -19.27 -8.97 -5.75
C PHE A 208 -19.34 -7.54 -5.18
N ILE A 209 -19.21 -6.50 -6.02
CA ILE A 209 -19.28 -5.10 -5.60
C ILE A 209 -20.74 -4.67 -5.55
N SER A 210 -21.32 -4.62 -4.35
CA SER A 210 -22.60 -3.98 -4.11
C SER A 210 -22.38 -2.54 -3.68
N SER A 211 -22.18 -1.61 -4.62
CA SER A 211 -21.94 -0.19 -4.28
C SER A 211 -23.21 0.64 -4.43
N ALA A 212 -23.53 1.45 -3.41
CA ALA A 212 -24.63 2.40 -3.47
C ALA A 212 -24.52 3.42 -4.62
N CYS A 213 -23.30 3.63 -5.15
CA CYS A 213 -23.06 4.51 -6.29
C CYS A 213 -23.52 3.94 -7.64
N ILE A 214 -23.77 2.62 -7.72
CA ILE A 214 -24.12 1.91 -8.97
C ILE A 214 -25.53 1.30 -8.87
N MET A 215 -26.01 1.00 -7.66
CA MET A 215 -27.31 0.38 -7.44
C MET A 215 -28.47 1.30 -7.82
N GLU A 216 -29.57 0.70 -8.31
CA GLU A 216 -30.80 1.43 -8.55
C GLU A 216 -31.41 1.91 -7.22
N PRO A 217 -32.11 3.06 -7.18
CA PRO A 217 -32.67 3.60 -5.95
C PRO A 217 -33.60 2.64 -5.18
N LYS A 218 -34.27 1.74 -5.89
CA LYS A 218 -35.18 0.73 -5.32
C LYS A 218 -34.46 -0.39 -4.57
N ASP A 219 -33.19 -0.64 -4.91
CA ASP A 219 -32.38 -1.72 -4.35
C ASP A 219 -31.44 -1.21 -3.24
N LEU A 220 -31.47 0.10 -2.95
CA LEU A 220 -30.63 0.69 -1.92
C LEU A 220 -31.00 0.17 -0.52
N PRO A 221 -30.01 -0.18 0.31
CA PRO A 221 -30.26 -0.51 1.71
C PRO A 221 -30.82 0.71 2.44
N HIS A 222 -31.52 0.45 3.56
CA HIS A 222 -32.04 1.53 4.39
C HIS A 222 -30.92 2.48 4.80
N LYS A 223 -31.20 3.79 4.81
CA LYS A 223 -30.24 4.83 5.19
C LYS A 223 -29.54 4.42 6.49
N PRO A 224 -28.20 4.28 6.50
CA PRO A 224 -27.51 3.90 7.72
C PRO A 224 -27.80 4.93 8.80
N LYS A 225 -28.00 4.47 10.03
CA LYS A 225 -28.10 5.34 11.21
C LYS A 225 -26.71 5.83 11.63
N LEU A 226 -25.92 6.31 10.66
CA LEU A 226 -24.70 7.05 10.94
C LEU A 226 -25.13 8.48 11.29
N ILE A 227 -25.19 8.76 12.58
CA ILE A 227 -25.33 10.12 13.08
C ILE A 227 -23.91 10.61 13.30
N GLY A 228 -23.42 11.46 12.40
CA GLY A 228 -22.18 12.19 12.63
C GLY A 228 -22.38 13.03 13.89
N HIS A 229 -21.70 12.68 14.98
CA HIS A 229 -21.95 13.27 16.30
C HIS A 229 -21.67 14.77 16.34
N ARG A 230 -20.96 15.30 15.32
CA ARG A 230 -20.67 16.72 15.08
C ARG A 230 -20.46 17.00 13.59
N GLY A 231 -21.49 16.80 12.76
CA GLY A 231 -21.48 17.29 11.38
C GLY A 231 -21.16 18.78 11.29
N ALA A 232 -20.69 19.26 10.13
CA ALA A 232 -20.33 20.66 9.93
C ALA A 232 -21.47 21.57 10.43
N PRO A 233 -21.26 22.41 11.45
CA PRO A 233 -22.34 23.22 12.04
C PRO A 233 -22.97 24.23 11.07
N MET A 234 -22.36 24.40 9.88
CA MET A 234 -22.84 25.26 8.81
C MET A 234 -23.66 24.53 7.74
N LEU A 235 -23.72 23.20 7.77
CA LEU A 235 -24.63 22.39 6.96
C LEU A 235 -25.74 21.94 7.90
N ALA A 236 -26.89 22.61 7.82
CA ALA A 236 -28.09 22.19 8.52
C ALA A 236 -28.34 20.68 8.29
N PRO A 237 -29.00 19.96 9.21
CA PRO A 237 -29.38 18.58 8.98
C PRO A 237 -30.46 18.54 7.89
N GLU A 238 -30.02 18.57 6.63
CA GLU A 238 -30.87 18.74 5.46
C GLU A 238 -31.75 17.51 5.14
N ASN A 239 -31.75 16.51 6.01
CA ASN A 239 -32.80 15.51 6.14
C ASN A 239 -32.84 14.93 7.55
N THR A 240 -33.34 15.74 8.50
CA THR A 240 -34.05 15.23 9.68
C THR A 240 -35.53 15.13 9.33
N LEU A 241 -36.00 13.90 9.10
CA LEU A 241 -37.37 13.49 9.37
C LEU A 241 -37.31 12.50 10.52
#